data_AF-A0A7M5XEX5-F1
#
_entry.id   AF-A0A7M5XEX5-F1
#
_cell.length_a   1.000
_cell.length_b   1.000
_cell.length_c   1.000
_cell.angle_alpha   90.00
_cell.angle_beta   90.00
_cell.angle_gamma   90.00
#
_symmetry.space_group_name_H-M   'P 1'
#
loop_
_entity.id
_entity.type
_entity.pdbx_description
1 polymer ?
#
loop_
_entity_poly.entity_id
_entity_poly.type
_entity_poly.pdbx_seq_one_letter_code
_entity_poly.pdbx_strand_id
1 'polypeptide(L)'
;MNGFKVLTDIAEKIKQNDICKSLEKGKRYLKSNYPVKCSETSKLSSHSTCFALSCKDDPDLSTCAEISKEECADCTELHSVLNQIRDLVKETNDGDIQYDANVVIADIEAYMKHQIRDAPQKLTKIMAFDQ
;
A
#
# COMPACT_ATOMS: atom_id res chain seq x y z
N MET A 1 -10.38 -3.22 6.87
CA MET A 1 -9.57 -3.94 5.89
C MET A 1 -9.49 -5.39 6.31
N ASN A 2 -10.36 -6.23 5.73
CA ASN A 2 -10.41 -7.66 6.03
C ASN A 2 -9.16 -8.40 5.50
N GLY A 3 -8.52 -7.84 4.46
CA GLY A 3 -7.33 -8.41 3.82
C GLY A 3 -6.18 -8.72 4.78
N PHE A 4 -5.78 -7.79 5.66
CA PHE A 4 -4.70 -8.07 6.62
C PHE A 4 -5.00 -9.27 7.54
N LYS A 5 -6.27 -9.48 7.90
CA LYS A 5 -6.65 -10.65 8.69
C LYS A 5 -6.46 -11.93 7.89
N VAL A 6 -6.91 -11.96 6.63
CA VAL A 6 -6.70 -13.11 5.74
C VAL A 6 -5.21 -13.43 5.59
N LEU A 7 -4.35 -12.43 5.39
CA LEU A 7 -2.90 -12.65 5.32
C LEU A 7 -2.30 -13.15 6.64
N THR A 8 -2.79 -12.67 7.78
CA THR A 8 -2.38 -13.19 9.09
C THR A 8 -2.80 -14.65 9.26
N ASP A 9 -4.05 -15.00 8.93
CA ASP A 9 -4.54 -16.37 9.02
C ASP A 9 -3.75 -17.30 8.08
N ILE A 10 -3.39 -16.83 6.87
CA ILE A 10 -2.51 -17.56 5.95
C ILE A 10 -1.11 -17.72 6.55
N ALA A 11 -0.49 -16.65 7.06
CA ALA A 11 0.83 -16.68 7.68
C ALA A 11 0.89 -17.66 8.86
N GLU A 12 -0.16 -17.72 9.69
CA GLU A 12 -0.29 -18.68 10.79
C GLU A 12 -0.39 -20.12 10.28
N LYS A 13 -1.20 -20.38 9.24
CA LYS A 13 -1.31 -21.71 8.61
C LYS A 13 0.04 -22.23 8.10
N ILE A 14 0.85 -21.35 7.52
CA ILE A 14 2.20 -21.67 7.02
C ILE A 14 3.30 -21.54 8.10
N LYS A 15 2.93 -21.30 9.37
CA LYS A 15 3.82 -21.19 10.54
C LYS A 15 4.86 -20.06 10.48
N GLN A 16 4.52 -18.93 9.85
CA GLN A 16 5.38 -17.76 9.68
C GLN A 16 5.00 -16.62 10.64
N ASN A 17 5.22 -16.84 11.94
CA ASN A 17 4.75 -15.94 13.01
C ASN A 17 5.38 -14.53 12.97
N ASP A 18 6.59 -14.39 12.41
CA ASP A 18 7.25 -13.09 12.31
C ASP A 18 6.55 -12.17 11.29
N ILE A 19 5.89 -12.76 10.28
CA ILE A 19 5.10 -12.02 9.28
C ILE A 19 3.87 -11.37 9.92
N CYS A 20 3.25 -12.02 10.92
CA CYS A 20 2.06 -11.50 11.60
C CYS A 20 2.32 -10.13 12.25
N LYS A 21 3.49 -9.94 12.87
CA LYS A 21 3.87 -8.66 13.49
C LYS A 21 4.03 -7.56 12.45
N SER A 22 4.68 -7.88 11.32
CA SER A 22 4.91 -6.93 10.23
C SER A 22 3.61 -6.57 9.51
N LEU A 23 2.68 -7.52 9.36
CA LEU A 23 1.33 -7.27 8.85
C LEU A 23 0.54 -6.34 9.77
N GLU A 24 0.60 -6.53 11.09
CA GLU A 24 -0.07 -5.63 12.04
C GLU A 24 0.54 -4.21 12.01
N LYS A 25 1.87 -4.09 11.88
CA LYS A 25 2.53 -2.80 11.69
C LYS A 25 2.06 -2.12 10.40
N GLY A 26 2.06 -2.84 9.28
CA GLY A 26 1.58 -2.35 7.98
C GLY A 26 0.12 -1.89 8.01
N LYS A 27 -0.75 -2.67 8.65
CA LYS A 27 -2.16 -2.34 8.87
C LYS A 27 -2.35 -1.05 9.65
N ARG A 28 -1.58 -0.87 10.74
CA ARG A 28 -1.61 0.37 11.53
C ARG A 28 -1.11 1.55 10.71
N TYR A 29 -0.01 1.38 9.99
CA TYR A 29 0.55 2.38 9.11
C TYR A 29 -0.47 2.88 8.07
N LEU A 30 -1.11 1.97 7.33
CA LEU A 30 -2.10 2.31 6.31
C LEU A 30 -3.35 3.02 6.86
N LYS A 31 -3.71 2.77 8.12
CA LYS A 31 -4.88 3.39 8.75
C LYS A 31 -4.60 4.74 9.40
N SER A 32 -3.36 5.01 9.79
CA SER A 32 -3.01 6.19 10.60
C SER A 32 -2.14 7.16 9.83
N ASN A 33 -0.88 6.78 9.59
CA ASN A 33 0.15 7.68 9.10
C ASN A 33 0.19 7.77 7.57
N TYR A 34 -0.22 6.71 6.87
CA TYR A 34 -0.15 6.69 5.40
C TYR A 34 -0.95 7.84 4.77
N PRO A 35 -2.23 8.09 5.13
CA PRO A 35 -2.99 9.18 4.53
C PRO A 35 -2.39 10.57 4.80
N VAL A 36 -1.76 10.77 5.96
CA VAL A 36 -1.10 12.03 6.33
C VAL A 36 0.16 12.27 5.49
N LYS A 37 0.86 11.20 5.11
CA LYS A 37 2.04 11.25 4.24
C LYS A 37 1.69 11.34 2.74
N CYS A 38 0.42 11.13 2.38
CA CYS A 38 -0.09 11.28 1.02
C CYS A 38 -0.46 12.75 0.74
N SER A 39 0.49 13.56 0.29
CA SER A 39 0.21 14.92 -0.21
C SER A 39 0.41 15.00 -1.71
N GLU A 40 -0.27 15.93 -2.39
CA GLU A 40 -0.01 16.25 -3.81
C GLU A 40 1.44 16.69 -4.05
N THR A 41 2.08 17.23 -3.01
CA THR A 41 3.47 17.71 -3.03
C THR A 41 4.48 16.68 -2.58
N SER A 42 4.06 15.45 -2.28
CA SER A 42 4.97 14.42 -1.81
C SER A 42 5.97 14.08 -2.91
N LYS A 43 7.25 14.30 -2.61
CA LYS A 43 8.35 13.94 -3.50
C LYS A 43 8.72 12.46 -3.38
N LEU A 44 8.18 11.73 -2.39
CA LEU A 44 8.44 10.30 -2.26
C LEU A 44 7.66 9.54 -3.31
N SER A 45 8.35 8.67 -4.05
CA SER A 45 7.75 7.88 -5.13
C SER A 45 6.52 7.11 -4.63
N SER A 46 6.62 6.44 -3.47
CA SER A 46 5.56 5.62 -2.85
C SER A 46 4.32 6.37 -2.34
N HIS A 47 4.32 7.70 -2.38
CA HIS A 47 3.21 8.57 -1.94
C HIS A 47 2.77 9.56 -3.01
N SER A 48 3.41 9.52 -4.18
CA SER A 48 3.14 10.43 -5.28
C SER A 48 1.89 10.01 -6.08
N THR A 49 1.26 11.00 -6.71
CA THR A 49 0.15 10.76 -7.66
C THR A 49 0.57 9.85 -8.81
N CYS A 50 1.82 9.93 -9.28
CA CYS A 50 2.37 9.02 -10.30
C CYS A 50 2.31 7.56 -9.87
N PHE A 51 2.64 7.24 -8.60
CA PHE A 51 2.51 5.89 -8.08
C PHE A 51 1.04 5.44 -8.01
N ALA A 52 0.14 6.34 -7.61
CA ALA A 52 -1.28 6.05 -7.49
C ALA A 52 -1.98 5.79 -8.84
N LEU A 53 -1.53 6.47 -9.90
CA LEU A 53 -2.09 6.33 -11.25
C LEU A 53 -1.35 5.31 -12.11
N SER A 54 -0.18 4.83 -11.68
CA SER A 54 0.66 3.92 -12.47
C SER A 54 1.00 4.46 -13.87
N CYS A 55 0.90 5.78 -14.03
CA CYS A 55 1.17 6.52 -15.26
C CYS A 55 2.55 7.15 -15.15
N LYS A 56 3.60 6.40 -15.49
CA LYS A 56 4.95 6.97 -15.56
C LYS A 56 5.15 7.89 -16.78
N ASP A 57 4.33 7.74 -17.81
CA ASP A 57 4.54 8.34 -19.13
C ASP A 57 3.36 9.19 -19.62
N ASP A 58 2.43 9.57 -18.73
CA ASP A 58 1.30 10.43 -19.12
C ASP A 58 1.76 11.90 -19.15
N PRO A 59 1.81 12.55 -20.33
CA PRO A 59 2.28 13.92 -20.48
C PRO A 59 1.39 14.93 -19.77
N ASP A 60 0.11 14.64 -19.51
CA ASP A 60 -0.77 15.54 -18.76
C ASP A 60 -0.51 15.47 -17.23
N LEU A 61 0.14 14.40 -16.76
CA LEU A 61 0.62 14.23 -15.38
C LEU A 61 2.10 14.59 -15.20
N SER A 62 2.82 14.88 -16.30
CA SER A 62 4.26 15.14 -16.35
C SER A 62 4.72 16.45 -15.68
N THR A 63 3.80 17.22 -15.11
CA THR A 63 4.12 18.36 -14.25
C THR A 63 4.45 17.96 -12.81
N CYS A 64 4.44 16.66 -12.48
CA CYS A 64 4.93 16.19 -11.19
C CYS A 64 6.39 16.61 -11.02
N ALA A 65 6.60 17.61 -10.15
CA ALA A 65 7.90 18.04 -9.67
C ALA A 65 8.79 16.83 -9.39
N GLU A 66 10.08 16.92 -9.74
CA GLU A 66 11.09 15.85 -9.64
C GLU A 66 10.79 14.86 -8.49
N ILE A 67 10.19 13.72 -8.84
CA ILE A 67 9.88 12.67 -7.87
C ILE A 67 11.21 12.09 -7.42
N SER A 68 11.45 12.13 -6.12
CA SER A 68 12.61 11.49 -5.51
C SER A 68 12.59 9.99 -5.79
N LYS A 69 13.77 9.43 -6.03
CA LYS A 69 13.95 7.97 -6.04
C LYS A 69 13.77 7.35 -4.65
N GLU A 70 13.71 8.17 -3.60
CA GLU A 70 13.49 7.72 -2.24
C GLU A 70 12.07 7.17 -2.07
N GLU A 71 12.00 6.00 -1.46
CA GLU A 71 10.77 5.37 -1.01
C GLU A 71 10.56 5.60 0.48
N CYS A 72 9.30 5.63 0.90
CA CYS A 72 9.02 5.63 2.33
C CYS A 72 9.39 4.28 2.94
N ALA A 73 10.20 4.29 4.00
CA ALA A 73 10.60 3.09 4.72
C ALA A 73 9.43 2.19 5.13
N ASP A 74 8.33 2.77 5.62
CA ASP A 74 7.12 2.01 6.00
C ASP A 74 6.44 1.36 4.78
N CYS A 75 6.46 2.01 3.61
CA CYS A 75 5.94 1.44 2.36
C CYS A 75 6.83 0.31 1.85
N THR A 76 8.14 0.52 1.85
CA THR A 76 9.12 -0.50 1.44
C THR A 76 9.02 -1.74 2.32
N GLU A 77 8.90 -1.57 3.64
CA GLU A 77 8.69 -2.67 4.58
C GLU A 77 7.38 -3.42 4.31
N LEU A 78 6.27 -2.70 4.10
CA LEU A 78 4.99 -3.33 3.76
C LEU A 78 5.07 -4.11 2.44
N HIS A 79 5.61 -3.52 1.38
CA HIS A 79 5.77 -4.21 0.10
C HIS A 79 6.68 -5.45 0.22
N SER A 80 7.76 -5.36 0.99
CA SER A 80 8.63 -6.50 1.28
C SER A 80 7.86 -7.65 1.94
N VAL A 81 7.06 -7.36 2.96
CA VAL A 81 6.23 -8.37 3.66
C VAL A 81 5.20 -9.00 2.73
N LEU A 82 4.53 -8.19 1.91
CA LEU A 82 3.55 -8.70 0.94
C LEU A 82 4.22 -9.62 -0.09
N ASN A 83 5.41 -9.27 -0.57
CA ASN A 83 6.18 -10.12 -1.49
C ASN A 83 6.68 -11.41 -0.82
N GLN A 84 7.12 -11.35 0.44
CA GLN A 84 7.47 -12.55 1.21
C GLN A 84 6.28 -13.51 1.31
N ILE A 85 5.07 -12.99 1.55
CA ILE A 85 3.87 -13.84 1.57
C ILE A 85 3.62 -14.46 0.19
N ARG A 86 3.73 -13.69 -0.90
CA ARG A 86 3.60 -14.23 -2.27
C ARG A 86 4.55 -15.40 -2.51
N ASP A 87 5.79 -15.28 -2.06
CA ASP A 87 6.79 -16.32 -2.30
C ASP A 87 6.53 -17.54 -1.42
N LEU A 88 6.19 -17.35 -0.15
CA LEU A 88 5.84 -18.44 0.76
C LEU A 88 4.60 -19.22 0.31
N VAL A 89 3.55 -18.54 -0.15
CA VAL A 89 2.34 -19.25 -0.61
C VAL A 89 2.58 -20.02 -1.91
N LYS A 90 3.48 -19.55 -2.78
CA LYS A 90 3.89 -20.33 -3.98
C LYS A 90 4.50 -21.67 -3.59
N GLU A 91 5.30 -21.70 -2.52
CA GLU A 91 5.95 -22.92 -2.03
C GLU A 91 4.96 -23.96 -1.47
N THR A 92 3.75 -23.55 -1.07
CA THR A 92 2.74 -24.45 -0.49
C THR A 92 2.09 -25.39 -1.51
N ASN A 93 2.15 -25.07 -2.82
CA ASN A 93 1.36 -25.73 -3.88
C ASN A 93 -0.16 -25.83 -3.61
N ASP A 94 -0.69 -25.01 -2.69
CA ASP A 94 -2.13 -24.90 -2.42
C ASP A 94 -2.72 -23.76 -3.27
N GLY A 95 -3.47 -24.12 -4.30
CA GLY A 95 -4.04 -23.17 -5.27
C GLY A 95 -5.02 -22.19 -4.65
N ASP A 96 -5.76 -22.60 -3.63
CA ASP A 96 -6.76 -21.75 -2.97
C ASP A 96 -6.03 -20.71 -2.09
N ILE A 97 -5.04 -21.13 -1.30
CA ILE A 97 -4.22 -20.21 -0.49
C ILE A 97 -3.47 -19.21 -1.38
N GLN A 98 -2.92 -19.68 -2.51
CA GLN A 98 -2.24 -18.81 -3.47
C GLN A 98 -3.18 -17.78 -4.08
N TYR A 99 -4.39 -18.19 -4.47
CA TYR A 99 -5.40 -17.30 -5.01
C TYR A 99 -5.82 -16.24 -3.97
N ASP A 100 -6.20 -16.67 -2.77
CA ASP A 100 -6.64 -15.80 -1.69
C ASP A 100 -5.58 -14.77 -1.32
N ALA A 101 -4.31 -15.21 -1.18
CA ALA A 101 -3.20 -14.33 -0.90
C ALA A 101 -3.01 -13.27 -2.00
N ASN A 102 -3.02 -13.68 -3.27
CA ASN A 102 -2.81 -12.75 -4.38
C ASN A 102 -3.93 -11.71 -4.51
N VAL A 103 -5.19 -12.12 -4.35
CA VAL A 103 -6.35 -11.22 -4.35
C VAL A 103 -6.21 -10.19 -3.24
N VAL A 104 -5.94 -10.65 -2.03
CA VAL A 104 -5.85 -9.77 -0.86
C VAL A 104 -4.66 -8.82 -0.95
N ILE A 105 -3.52 -9.27 -1.45
CA ILE A 105 -2.36 -8.41 -1.62
C ILE A 105 -2.65 -7.32 -2.67
N ALA A 106 -3.29 -7.67 -3.78
CA ALA A 106 -3.73 -6.71 -4.79
C ALA A 106 -4.71 -5.68 -4.20
N ASP A 107 -5.63 -6.10 -3.34
CA ASP A 107 -6.56 -5.19 -2.64
C ASP A 107 -5.83 -4.21 -1.71
N ILE A 108 -4.80 -4.66 -0.99
CA ILE A 108 -3.99 -3.79 -0.12
C ILE A 108 -3.21 -2.77 -0.97
N GLU A 109 -2.58 -3.21 -2.06
CA GLU A 109 -1.87 -2.33 -3.00
C GLU A 109 -2.82 -1.32 -3.65
N ALA A 110 -4.04 -1.75 -4.02
CA ALA A 110 -5.07 -0.87 -4.55
C ALA A 110 -5.56 0.15 -3.50
N TYR A 111 -5.70 -0.28 -2.24
CA TYR A 111 -6.07 0.61 -1.15
C TYR A 111 -5.01 1.68 -0.89
N MET A 112 -3.72 1.34 -0.96
CA MET A 112 -2.63 2.32 -0.90
C MET A 112 -2.78 3.39 -1.98
N LYS A 113 -2.94 2.98 -3.24
CA LYS A 113 -3.16 3.93 -4.35
C LYS A 113 -4.41 4.78 -4.14
N HIS A 114 -5.49 4.18 -3.64
CA HIS A 114 -6.72 4.90 -3.32
C HIS A 114 -6.51 5.97 -2.24
N GLN A 115 -5.79 5.68 -1.16
CA GLN A 115 -5.51 6.69 -0.12
C GLN A 115 -4.73 7.89 -0.68
N ILE A 116 -3.79 7.67 -1.61
CA ILE A 116 -3.08 8.77 -2.29
C ILE A 116 -4.06 9.63 -3.10
N ARG A 117 -4.97 9.01 -3.86
CA ARG A 117 -5.97 9.75 -4.67
C ARG A 117 -7.00 10.50 -3.81
N ASP A 118 -7.34 9.95 -2.65
CA ASP A 118 -8.34 10.52 -1.74
C ASP A 118 -7.80 11.68 -0.89
N ALA A 119 -6.51 11.68 -0.55
CA ALA A 119 -5.95 12.66 0.36
C ALA A 119 -6.12 14.12 -0.13
N PRO A 120 -5.88 14.45 -1.42
CA PRO A 120 -6.15 15.77 -1.94
C PRO A 120 -7.63 16.17 -1.86
N GLN A 121 -8.54 15.24 -2.20
CA GLN A 121 -9.98 15.50 -2.14
C GLN A 121 -10.45 15.81 -0.71
N LYS A 122 -9.85 15.15 0.29
CA LYS A 122 -10.14 15.42 1.71
C LYS A 122 -9.61 16.77 2.16
N LEU A 123 -8.39 17.14 1.73
CA LEU A 123 -7.80 18.45 2.01
C LEU A 123 -8.65 19.58 1.43
N THR A 124 -9.06 19.49 0.16
CA THR A 124 -9.91 20.48 -0.49
C THR A 124 -11.24 20.66 0.24
N LYS A 125 -11.85 19.56 0.70
CA LYS A 125 -13.08 19.63 1.51
C LYS A 125 -12.86 20.39 2.81
N ILE A 126 -11.82 20.06 3.58
CA ILE A 126 -11.50 20.75 4.83
C ILE A 126 -11.30 22.25 4.59
N MET A 127 -10.47 22.61 3.60
CA MET A 127 -10.21 24.02 3.25
C MET A 127 -11.46 24.78 2.81
N ALA A 128 -12.42 24.10 2.17
CA ALA A 128 -13.69 24.71 1.75
C ALA A 128 -14.66 24.94 2.92
N PHE A 129 -14.51 24.21 4.04
CA PHE A 129 -15.31 24.44 5.26
C PHE A 129 -14.71 25.52 6.17
N ASP A 130 -13.42 25.85 6.00
CA ASP A 130 -12.72 26.91 6.74
C ASP A 130 -12.86 28.31 6.08
N GLN A 131 -13.65 28.44 5.01
CA GLN A 131 -13.98 29.71 4.29
C GLN A 131 -15.37 30.23 4.66
#